data_AF-A0A2E0IDT5-F1
#
_entry.id   AF-A0A2E0IDT5-F1
#
_cell.length_a   1.000
_cell.length_b   1.000
_cell.length_c   1.000
_cell.angle_alpha   90.00
_cell.angle_beta   90.00
_cell.angle_gamma   90.00
#
_symmetry.space_group_name_H-M   'P 1'
#
loop_
_entity.id
_entity.type
_entity.pdbx_description
1 polymer ?
#
loop_
_entity_poly.entity_id
_entity_poly.type
_entity_poly.pdbx_seq_one_letter_code
_entity_poly.pdbx_strand_id
1 'polypeptide(L)' 'MNALNNVRDLIGSLTGIIVSLIALGVAAGVVFGSGVPFVGGVLDNLLDLVNTLGANGLVGLIVLAVLLEMYR' A
#
# COMPACT_ATOMS: atom_id res chain seq x y z
N MET A 1 26.40 -9.29 -18.83
CA MET A 1 25.79 -8.40 -17.82
C MET A 1 24.51 -7.68 -18.30
N ASN A 2 24.03 -7.91 -19.55
CA ASN A 2 22.88 -7.16 -20.09
C ASN A 2 21.51 -7.79 -19.80
N ALA A 3 21.43 -9.13 -19.74
CA ALA A 3 20.15 -9.82 -19.56
C ALA A 3 19.51 -9.52 -18.18
N LEU A 4 20.30 -9.46 -17.11
CA LEU A 4 19.80 -9.15 -15.77
C LEU A 4 19.30 -7.71 -15.66
N ASN A 5 19.97 -6.76 -16.31
CA ASN A 5 19.54 -5.36 -16.33
C ASN A 5 18.23 -5.22 -17.11
N ASN A 6 18.13 -5.85 -18.29
CA ASN A 6 16.89 -5.82 -19.08
C ASN A 6 15.69 -6.44 -18.33
N VAL A 7 15.92 -7.54 -17.59
CA VAL A 7 14.87 -8.16 -16.76
C VAL A 7 14.47 -7.24 -15.60
N ARG A 8 15.45 -6.59 -14.96
CA ARG A 8 15.19 -5.61 -13.90
C ARG A 8 14.37 -4.43 -14.41
N ASP A 9 14.68 -3.92 -15.60
CA ASP A 9 13.99 -2.80 -16.22
C ASP A 9 12.55 -3.17 -16.62
N LEU A 10 12.34 -4.39 -17.12
CA LEU A 10 11.01 -4.93 -17.39
C LEU A 10 10.16 -5.02 -16.12
N ILE A 11 10.71 -5.60 -15.04
CA ILE A 11 10.02 -5.71 -13.75
C ILE A 11 9.71 -4.33 -13.20
N GLY A 12 10.65 -3.40 -13.26
CA GLY A 12 10.44 -2.01 -12.83
C GLY A 12 9.31 -1.34 -13.59
N SER A 13 9.29 -1.50 -14.91
CA SER A 13 8.24 -0.94 -15.78
C SER A 13 6.86 -1.55 -15.48
N LEU A 14 6.79 -2.88 -15.35
CA LEU A 14 5.54 -3.57 -15.02
C LEU A 14 5.04 -3.21 -13.62
N THR A 15 5.96 -3.11 -12.65
CA THR A 15 5.65 -2.67 -11.29
C THR A 15 5.11 -1.25 -11.30
N GLY A 16 5.72 -0.34 -12.08
CA GLY A 16 5.24 1.03 -12.24
C GLY A 16 3.80 1.09 -12.75
N ILE A 17 3.47 0.26 -13.75
CA ILE A 17 2.10 0.14 -14.26
C ILE A 17 1.16 -0.36 -13.15
N ILE A 18 1.48 -1.46 -12.48
CA ILE A 18 0.64 -2.02 -11.41
C ILE A 18 0.45 -1.03 -10.26
N VAL A 19 1.50 -0.33 -9.84
CA VAL A 19 1.41 0.68 -8.77
C VAL A 19 0.52 1.84 -9.20
N SER A 20 0.60 2.29 -10.46
CA SER A 20 -0.31 3.33 -10.96
C SER A 20 -1.79 2.90 -10.95
N LEU A 21 -2.06 1.60 -11.13
CA LEU A 21 -3.42 1.05 -11.00
C LEU A 21 -3.96 1.13 -9.57
N ILE A 22 -3.10 1.18 -8.54
CA ILE A 22 -3.55 1.37 -7.15
C ILE A 22 -4.20 2.74 -7.00
N ALA A 23 -3.55 3.80 -7.48
CA ALA A 23 -4.09 5.16 -7.43
C ALA A 23 -5.43 5.26 -8.20
N LEU A 24 -5.50 4.65 -9.38
CA LEU A 24 -6.73 4.55 -10.15
C LEU A 24 -7.81 3.78 -9.40
N GLY A 25 -7.47 2.65 -8.76
CA GLY A 25 -8.40 1.81 -8.03
C GLY A 25 -8.98 2.49 -6.80
N VAL A 26 -8.18 3.24 -6.06
CA VAL A 26 -8.66 4.06 -4.94
C VAL A 26 -9.61 5.14 -5.46
N ALA A 27 -9.21 5.92 -6.47
CA ALA A 27 -10.05 6.99 -7.02
C ALA A 27 -11.37 6.45 -7.61
N ALA A 28 -11.30 5.37 -8.39
CA ALA A 28 -12.47 4.74 -8.97
C ALA A 28 -13.37 4.10 -7.92
N GLY A 29 -12.81 3.45 -6.90
CA GLY A 29 -13.57 2.90 -5.77
C GLY A 29 -14.31 3.99 -4.99
N VAL A 30 -13.71 5.17 -4.83
CA VAL A 30 -14.36 6.31 -4.16
C VAL A 30 -15.51 6.85 -5.00
N VAL A 31 -15.33 6.98 -6.31
CA VAL A 31 -16.34 7.59 -7.21
C VAL A 31 -17.47 6.63 -7.56
N PHE A 32 -17.14 5.38 -7.87
CA PHE A 32 -18.07 4.40 -8.44
C PHE A 32 -18.47 3.30 -7.44
N GLY A 33 -17.80 3.18 -6.30
CA GLY A 33 -18.08 2.16 -5.29
C GLY A 33 -17.50 0.78 -5.66
N SER A 34 -18.20 -0.28 -5.27
CA SER A 34 -17.76 -1.66 -5.48
C SER A 34 -18.05 -2.15 -6.91
N GLY A 35 -17.23 -3.10 -7.39
CA GLY A 35 -17.45 -3.75 -8.69
C GLY A 35 -16.80 -3.08 -9.91
N VAL A 36 -15.87 -2.14 -9.70
CA VAL A 36 -15.06 -1.57 -10.80
C VAL A 36 -14.17 -2.66 -11.40
N PRO A 37 -14.24 -2.96 -12.72
CA PRO A 37 -13.38 -3.95 -13.36
C PRO A 37 -11.89 -3.62 -13.21
N PHE A 38 -11.04 -4.65 -13.11
CA PHE A 38 -9.57 -4.59 -13.02
C PHE A 38 -8.97 -3.94 -11.75
N VAL A 39 -9.70 -3.05 -11.07
CA VAL A 39 -9.23 -2.34 -9.87
C VAL A 39 -10.18 -2.47 -8.67
N GLY A 40 -11.14 -3.39 -8.75
CA GLY A 40 -12.07 -3.69 -7.66
C GLY A 40 -11.36 -4.15 -6.39
N GLY A 41 -11.88 -3.72 -5.24
CA GLY A 41 -11.34 -4.09 -3.92
C GLY A 41 -10.05 -3.37 -3.52
N VAL A 42 -9.45 -2.55 -4.38
CA VAL A 42 -8.24 -1.76 -4.02
C VAL A 42 -8.54 -0.78 -2.89
N LEU A 43 -9.68 -0.09 -2.97
CA LEU A 43 -10.11 0.82 -1.90
C LEU A 43 -10.38 0.07 -0.60
N ASP A 44 -11.08 -1.06 -0.65
CA ASP A 44 -11.42 -1.85 0.54
C ASP A 44 -10.16 -2.37 1.24
N ASN A 45 -9.20 -2.92 0.47
CA ASN A 45 -7.90 -3.35 1.01
C ASN A 45 -7.13 -2.20 1.68
N LEU A 46 -7.20 -0.98 1.12
CA LEU A 46 -6.58 0.20 1.73
C LEU A 46 -7.26 0.52 3.06
N LEU A 47 -8.60 0.60 3.07
CA LEU A 47 -9.36 0.91 4.28
C LEU A 47 -9.13 -0.14 5.37
N ASP A 48 -9.05 -1.43 5.02
CA ASP A 48 -8.72 -2.51 5.94
C ASP A 48 -7.31 -2.36 6.53
N LEU A 49 -6.33 -1.97 5.72
CA LEU A 49 -4.99 -1.67 6.21
C LEU A 49 -5.01 -0.49 7.18
N VAL A 50 -5.72 0.60 6.84
CA VAL A 50 -5.85 1.78 7.71
C VAL A 50 -6.56 1.41 9.01
N ASN A 51 -7.61 0.60 8.96
CA ASN A 51 -8.31 0.11 10.15
C ASN A 51 -7.39 -0.76 11.02
N THR A 52 -6.58 -1.63 10.41
CA THR A 52 -5.58 -2.44 11.12
C THR A 52 -4.54 -1.57 11.81
N LEU A 53 -4.04 -0.54 11.13
CA LEU A 53 -3.10 0.42 11.70
C LEU A 53 -3.74 1.26 12.81
N GLY A 54 -5.00 1.67 12.66
CA GLY A 54 -5.76 2.40 13.67
C GLY A 54 -6.02 1.58 14.94
N ALA A 55 -6.45 0.33 14.78
CA ALA A 55 -6.71 -0.58 15.89
C ALA A 55 -5.44 -0.90 16.70
N ASN A 56 -4.29 -1.01 16.03
CA ASN A 56 -2.99 -1.23 16.68
C ASN A 56 -2.27 0.08 17.06
N GLY A 57 -2.89 1.26 16.83
CA GLY A 57 -2.25 2.56 17.03
C GLY A 57 -1.82 2.81 18.48
N LEU A 58 -2.65 2.39 19.45
CA LEU A 58 -2.30 2.50 20.87
C LEU A 58 -1.07 1.65 21.22
N VAL A 59 -0.99 0.43 20.69
CA VAL A 59 0.17 -0.45 20.87
C VAL A 59 1.41 0.20 20.28
N GLY A 60 1.29 0.81 19.09
CA GLY A 60 2.37 1.57 18.47
C GLY A 60 2.87 2.74 19.32
N LEU A 61 1.97 3.51 19.94
CA LEU A 61 2.33 4.60 20.85
C LEU A 61 3.03 4.09 22.12
N ILE A 62 2.58 2.97 22.67
CA ILE A 62 3.24 2.33 23.83
C ILE A 62 4.66 1.91 23.47
N VAL A 63 4.84 1.25 22.31
CA VAL A 63 6.17 0.86 21.82
C VAL A 63 7.07 2.09 21.64
N LEU A 64 6.55 3.17 21.06
CA LEU A 64 7.29 4.42 20.90
C LEU A 64 7.72 5.02 22.24
N ALA A 65 6.82 5.04 23.23
CA ALA A 65 7.13 5.53 24.57
C ALA A 65 8.26 4.72 25.25
N VAL A 66 8.22 3.38 25.12
CA VAL A 66 9.28 2.50 25.63
C VAL A 66 10.61 2.79 24.92
N LEU A 67 10.61 2.94 23.60
CA LEU A 67 11.83 3.27 22.85
C LEU A 67 12.43 4.60 23.27
N LEU A 68 11.60 5.65 23.46
CA LEU A 68 12.09 6.95 23.93
C LEU A 68 12.73 6.89 25.32
N GLU A 69 12.22 6.03 26.21
CA GLU A 69 12.82 5.80 27.53
C GLU A 69 14.14 5.01 27.42
N MET A 70 14.25 4.05 26.50
CA MET A 70 15.48 3.27 26.29
C MET A 70 16.63 4.09 25.68
N TYR A 71 16.31 5.13 24.89
CA TYR A 71 17.29 6.01 24.27
C TYR A 71 17.53 7.33 25.05
N ARG A 72 16.92 7.48 26.23
CA ARG A 72 17.24 8.54 27.20
C ARG A 72 18.45 8.18 28.05
#